data_AF-A0A7H4N7K1-F1
#
_entry.id   AF-A0A7H4N7K1-F1
#
_cell.length_a   1.000
_cell.length_b   1.000
_cell.length_c   1.000
_cell.angle_alpha   90.00
_cell.angle_beta   90.00
_cell.angle_gamma   90.00
#
_symmetry.space_group_name_H-M   'P 1'
#
loop_
_entity.id
_entity.type
_entity.pdbx_description
1 polymer ?
#
loop_
_entity_poly.entity_id
_entity_poly.type
_entity_poly.pdbx_seq_one_letter_code
_entity_poly.pdbx_strand_id
1 'polypeptide(L)'
;MSTCWQAPKLKLLDTRKTLPGLRTALKYAVLCGGGANHRLGLSDAFLIKENHYRFRLRYGRRLKKRSGCTPDVPVEVEVETLESWMKR
;
A
#
# COMPACT_ATOMS: atom_id res chain seq x y z
N MET A 1 22.10 -18.99 7.30
CA MET A 1 20.88 -18.60 8.04
C MET A 1 19.69 -18.86 7.14
N SER A 2 18.92 -19.92 7.40
CA SER A 2 17.71 -20.28 6.67
C SER A 2 16.57 -19.37 7.13
N THR A 3 16.12 -18.45 6.29
CA THR A 3 14.99 -17.57 6.61
C THR A 3 13.68 -18.26 6.22
N CYS A 4 12.68 -18.29 7.11
CA CYS A 4 11.41 -19.01 6.95
C CYS A 4 10.52 -18.57 5.76
N TRP A 5 10.99 -17.61 4.95
CA TRP A 5 10.26 -17.01 3.83
C TRP A 5 10.97 -17.19 2.48
N GLN A 6 11.90 -18.14 2.35
CA GLN A 6 12.67 -18.44 1.12
C GLN A 6 11.82 -19.15 0.03
N ALA A 7 10.63 -18.63 -0.27
CA ALA A 7 9.89 -19.03 -1.47
C ALA A 7 10.29 -18.12 -2.65
N PRO A 8 10.67 -18.68 -3.81
CA PRO A 8 11.32 -17.92 -4.89
C PRO A 8 10.48 -16.81 -5.54
N LYS A 9 9.17 -16.74 -5.23
CA LYS A 9 8.24 -15.73 -5.75
C LYS A 9 7.63 -14.83 -4.67
N LEU A 10 7.99 -15.03 -3.41
CA LEU A 10 7.46 -14.26 -2.28
C LEU A 10 8.40 -13.10 -1.96
N LYS A 11 7.83 -11.91 -1.74
CA LYS A 11 8.56 -10.74 -1.25
C LYS A 11 7.96 -10.29 0.07
N LEU A 12 8.80 -10.12 1.08
CA LEU A 12 8.40 -9.50 2.34
C LEU A 12 8.39 -7.98 2.16
N LEU A 13 7.26 -7.34 2.46
CA LEU A 13 7.10 -5.89 2.32
C LEU A 13 6.96 -5.22 3.70
N ASP A 14 7.53 -4.03 3.83
CA ASP A 14 7.36 -3.19 5.02
C ASP A 14 6.07 -2.34 4.97
N THR A 15 5.82 -1.57 6.02
CA THR A 15 4.69 -0.64 6.09
C THR A 15 5.10 0.71 6.66
N ARG A 16 4.14 1.64 6.76
CA ARG A 16 4.34 2.94 7.42
C ARG A 16 4.16 2.89 8.95
N LYS A 17 3.93 1.70 9.53
CA LYS A 17 3.85 1.47 10.99
C LYS A 17 5.27 1.39 11.56
N THR A 18 5.95 2.52 11.57
CA THR A 18 7.34 2.69 12.01
C THR A 18 7.40 3.50 13.29
N LEU A 19 8.51 3.42 14.03
CA LEU A 19 8.79 4.36 15.11
C LEU A 19 8.74 5.81 14.57
N PRO A 20 8.11 6.75 15.30
CA PRO A 20 8.09 8.16 14.91
C PRO A 20 9.52 8.69 14.70
N GLY A 21 9.73 9.48 13.64
CA GLY A 21 11.04 10.04 13.29
C GLY A 21 12.04 9.07 12.62
N LEU A 22 11.85 7.75 12.75
CA LEU A 22 12.83 6.75 12.31
C LEU A 22 12.43 5.98 11.04
N ARG A 23 11.48 6.50 10.25
CA ARG A 23 10.92 5.77 9.09
C ARG A 23 12.00 5.32 8.11
N THR A 24 12.87 6.23 7.68
CA THR A 24 13.91 5.94 6.68
C THR A 24 14.92 4.92 7.21
N ALA A 25 15.31 5.03 8.47
CA ALA A 25 16.23 4.10 9.12
C ALA A 25 15.63 2.69 9.22
N LEU A 26 14.35 2.57 9.58
CA LEU A 26 13.66 1.28 9.66
C LEU A 26 13.43 0.65 8.28
N LYS A 27 13.09 1.45 7.26
CA LYS A 27 13.03 1.00 5.86
C LYS A 27 14.38 0.48 5.36
N TYR A 28 15.47 1.17 5.73
CA TYR A 28 16.83 0.72 5.42
C TYR A 28 17.15 -0.62 6.11
N ALA A 29 16.81 -0.76 7.40
CA ALA A 29 16.98 -2.02 8.11
C ALA A 29 16.21 -3.20 7.46
N VAL A 30 15.01 -2.96 6.92
CA VAL A 30 14.27 -3.99 6.16
C VAL A 30 15.02 -4.43 4.91
N LEU A 31 15.59 -3.49 4.15
CA LEU A 31 16.42 -3.82 2.98
C LEU A 31 17.64 -4.65 3.38
N CYS A 32 18.34 -4.27 4.47
CA CYS A 32 19.46 -5.05 4.99
C CYS A 32 19.04 -6.46 5.42
N GLY A 33 17.81 -6.64 5.92
CA GLY A 33 17.23 -7.93 6.28
C GLY A 33 16.73 -8.78 5.12
N GLY A 34 16.86 -8.31 3.86
CA GLY A 34 16.40 -9.02 2.67
C GLY A 34 14.91 -8.84 2.33
N GLY A 35 14.24 -7.86 2.97
CA GLY A 35 12.90 -7.44 2.60
C GLY A 35 12.90 -6.38 1.48
N ALA A 36 11.72 -5.97 1.05
CA ALA A 36 11.51 -4.91 0.08
C ALA A 36 10.65 -3.79 0.69
N ASN A 37 10.89 -2.56 0.21
CA ASN A 37 10.11 -1.41 0.65
C ASN A 37 8.81 -1.30 -0.16
N HIS A 38 7.71 -1.12 0.55
CA HIS A 38 6.47 -0.56 0.00
C HIS A 38 6.65 0.96 -0.17
N ARG A 39 5.56 1.74 -0.25
CA ARG A 39 5.64 3.21 -0.33
C ARG A 39 6.28 3.86 0.90
N LEU A 40 7.02 4.96 0.69
CA LEU A 40 7.66 5.74 1.76
C LEU A 40 6.63 6.58 2.52
N GLY A 41 5.76 7.28 1.80
CA GLY A 41 4.82 8.25 2.32
C GLY A 41 3.42 8.15 1.71
N LEU A 42 2.62 9.20 1.94
CA LEU A 42 1.30 9.35 1.32
C LEU A 42 1.37 9.95 -0.11
N SER A 43 2.50 10.56 -0.46
CA SER A 43 2.76 11.15 -1.77
C SER A 43 3.07 10.10 -2.85
N ASP A 44 3.68 8.98 -2.46
CA ASP A 44 4.37 8.11 -3.42
C ASP A 44 3.46 7.03 -4.02
N ALA A 45 2.35 6.72 -3.36
CA ALA A 45 1.39 5.74 -3.85
C ALA A 45 0.01 5.93 -3.19
N PHE A 46 -1.05 5.73 -3.97
CA PHE A 46 -2.41 5.64 -3.45
C PHE A 46 -2.68 4.24 -2.92
N LEU A 47 -3.23 4.14 -1.70
CA LEU A 47 -3.76 2.89 -1.16
C LEU A 47 -5.19 3.16 -0.73
N ILE A 48 -6.14 2.70 -1.55
CA ILE A 48 -7.55 2.89 -1.32
C ILE A 48 -8.03 1.79 -0.37
N LYS A 49 -8.39 2.20 0.85
CA LYS A 49 -9.00 1.34 1.87
C LYS A 49 -10.51 1.44 1.89
N GLU A 50 -11.18 0.49 2.54
CA GLU A 50 -12.64 0.51 2.75
C GLU A 50 -13.12 1.83 3.38
N ASN A 51 -12.36 2.42 4.30
CA ASN A 51 -12.69 3.72 4.90
C ASN A 51 -12.92 4.83 3.86
N HIS A 52 -12.19 4.81 2.73
CA HIS A 52 -12.37 5.77 1.65
C HIS A 52 -13.67 5.50 0.88
N TYR A 53 -14.06 4.23 0.74
CA TYR A 53 -15.33 3.83 0.14
C TYR A 53 -16.51 4.23 1.03
N ARG A 54 -16.43 3.96 2.34
CA ARG A 54 -17.44 4.38 3.33
C ARG A 54 -17.59 5.89 3.38
N PHE A 55 -16.48 6.63 3.31
CA PHE A 55 -16.49 8.09 3.18
C PHE A 55 -17.19 8.54 1.88
N ARG A 56 -16.89 7.91 0.74
CA ARG A 56 -17.56 8.18 -0.54
C ARG A 56 -19.07 8.00 -0.47
N LEU A 57 -19.53 6.91 0.16
CA LEU A 57 -20.95 6.62 0.33
C LEU A 57 -21.65 7.64 1.24
N ARG A 58 -21.00 8.04 2.34
CA ARG A 58 -21.57 9.00 3.30
C ARG A 58 -21.68 10.43 2.76
N TYR A 59 -20.76 10.85 1.91
CA TYR A 59 -20.65 12.27 1.50
C TYR A 59 -20.92 12.52 0.00
N GLY A 60 -21.47 11.53 -0.73
CA GLY A 60 -22.05 11.70 -2.07
C GLY A 60 -21.10 12.14 -3.19
N ARG A 61 -19.82 12.44 -2.91
CA ARG A 61 -18.86 12.83 -3.93
C ARG A 61 -18.34 11.59 -4.63
N ARG A 62 -18.73 11.42 -5.90
CA ARG A 62 -18.02 10.57 -6.86
C ARG A 62 -16.54 10.99 -6.78
N LEU A 63 -15.67 10.12 -6.29
CA LEU A 63 -14.26 10.22 -6.62
C LEU A 63 -14.23 10.20 -8.15
N LYS A 64 -14.07 11.36 -8.80
CA LYS A 64 -13.81 11.39 -10.23
C LYS A 64 -12.65 10.43 -10.44
N LYS A 65 -12.82 9.48 -11.36
CA LYS A 65 -11.77 8.54 -11.76
C LYS A 65 -10.52 9.40 -11.95
N ARG A 66 -9.48 9.13 -11.17
CA ARG A 66 -8.30 10.00 -11.05
C ARG A 66 -7.39 9.88 -12.28
N SER A 67 -7.98 9.73 -13.47
CA SER A 67 -7.29 9.60 -14.76
C SER A 67 -6.65 10.90 -15.22
N GLY A 68 -6.22 11.79 -14.32
CA GLY A 68 -5.68 13.10 -14.70
C GLY A 68 -4.92 13.90 -13.65
N CYS A 69 -4.82 13.46 -12.38
CA CYS A 69 -4.12 14.27 -11.36
C CYS A 69 -2.67 13.86 -11.10
N THR A 70 -2.26 12.62 -11.46
CA THR A 70 -0.88 12.10 -11.32
C THR A 70 -0.78 10.78 -12.11
N PRO A 71 -0.46 10.80 -13.42
CA PRO A 71 -0.47 9.60 -14.27
C PRO A 71 0.47 8.47 -13.79
N ASP A 72 1.59 8.82 -13.15
CA ASP A 72 2.67 7.86 -12.83
C ASP A 72 2.70 7.37 -11.39
N VAL A 73 1.70 7.72 -10.56
CA VAL A 73 1.68 7.30 -9.15
C VAL A 73 0.95 5.96 -9.02
N PRO A 74 1.58 4.92 -8.46
CA PRO A 74 0.96 3.61 -8.30
C PRO A 74 -0.32 3.67 -7.44
N VAL A 75 -1.32 2.89 -7.86
CA VAL A 75 -2.61 2.78 -7.18
C VAL A 75 -2.84 1.34 -6.73
N GLU A 76 -2.95 1.16 -5.43
CA GLU A 76 -3.34 -0.09 -4.79
C GLU A 76 -4.72 0.02 -4.15
N VAL A 77 -5.47 -1.07 -4.16
CA VAL A 77 -6.81 -1.16 -3.56
C VAL A 77 -6.84 -2.34 -2.61
N GLU A 78 -7.23 -2.09 -1.36
CA GLU A 78 -7.46 -3.12 -0.36
C GLU A 78 -8.83 -3.75 -0.62
N VAL A 79 -8.86 -5.08 -0.68
CA VAL A 79 -10.03 -5.88 -1.05
C VAL A 79 -10.15 -6.98 -0.01
N GLU A 80 -11.30 -7.05 0.66
CA GLU A 80 -11.54 -8.01 1.74
C GLU A 80 -12.39 -9.20 1.29
N THR A 81 -13.20 -9.03 0.24
CA THR A 81 -14.09 -10.08 -0.27
C THR A 81 -13.91 -10.29 -1.77
N LEU A 82 -14.09 -11.53 -2.23
CA LEU A 82 -14.03 -11.87 -3.65
C LEU A 82 -15.08 -11.10 -4.47
N GLU A 83 -16.27 -10.88 -3.91
CA GLU A 83 -17.30 -10.07 -4.56
C GLU A 83 -16.83 -8.64 -4.85
N SER A 84 -16.14 -8.01 -3.89
CA SER A 84 -15.58 -6.67 -4.09
C SER A 84 -14.43 -6.65 -5.11
N TRP A 85 -13.68 -7.76 -5.24
CA TRP A 85 -12.66 -7.94 -6.28
C TRP A 85 -13.29 -8.02 -7.68
N MET A 86 -14.39 -8.77 -7.83
CA MET A 86 -15.06 -9.00 -9.11
C MET A 86 -15.80 -7.77 -9.65
N LYS A 87 -16.13 -6.79 -8.79
CA LYS A 87 -16.80 -5.52 -9.16
C LYS A 87 -15.87 -4.49 -9.84
N ARG A 88 -14.63 -4.87 -10.15
CA ARG A 88 -13.59 -3.99 -10.71
C ARG A 88 -13.84 -3.63 -12.17
#